data_AF-A0A820VAG8-F1
#
_entry.id   AF-A0A820VAG8-F1
#
_cell.length_a   1.000
_cell.length_b   1.000
_cell.length_c   1.000
_cell.angle_alpha   90.00
_cell.angle_beta   90.00
_cell.angle_gamma   90.00
#
_symmetry.space_group_name_H-M   'P 1'
#
loop_
_entity.id
_entity.type
_entity.pdbx_description
1 polymer ?
#
loop_
_entity_poly.entity_id
_entity_poly.type
_entity_poly.pdbx_seq_one_letter_code
_entity_poly.pdbx_strand_id
1 'polypeptide(L)'
;MNSSNTRNRYPTVDIEQYIRQHLGSHVLYTYRNVKKYYYRLDAVQLDIEFLKICRGKDIIPSFLWFKTANNDLSSSPVYKACQLKLLNVEIDAKRKKLNELKIIYVSSLDHLRELSSADLFEHFFEIIISECSQLIDEKRRTLNKKLLSLCPVNNSTRYYNAKVVTNLSSRVLSNEELICLSNGLDYSLPPKSINSMNVASNVETFFHRITDVYQHQKKFMNEHKEYEAISESDVRVLNTKELSLANDLSSLTKSFLQRANRGQIQKNKFDFDQENYRKLLQKLKEDTSIIITRPDKGRGVVLMDKHNYVNKIQSILNDSSKFSSLSEDPTLARENNLKSLLRKLHDQRQITDQFYYLARPTGSNPGRLYGLPKVHKQPVSLRPVLSSIGTFNYGLGKALTHMLSDLIDNKNMIKDSSSFVKDLHALDDPLSTFKMVSFDVVNLYTNIPVDEIINIILKKLYEDRPVPPIIERNDLKALLTFATPKSHFLFDGKIYDQIDGVSMGSPLAPLLAEIFLQEFEKKNLSLFENLGILYWKRYVDDTFVLLNPKFSTEKVCAELSKLHPSVKFTSQEEDAVTHKLPFLNVLIQQQEGIGFQT
;
A
#
# COMPACT_ATOMS: atom_id res chain seq x y z
N MET A 1 -15.99 -44.44 53.99
CA MET A 1 -16.29 -45.29 52.82
C MET A 1 -15.20 -45.08 51.79
N ASN A 2 -14.53 -46.16 51.42
CA ASN A 2 -13.28 -46.20 50.68
C ASN A 2 -13.41 -45.61 49.26
N SER A 3 -12.75 -44.49 48.98
CA SER A 3 -12.39 -44.11 47.61
C SER A 3 -11.00 -44.68 47.32
N SER A 4 -10.98 -45.92 46.83
CA SER A 4 -9.82 -46.65 46.38
C SER A 4 -9.02 -45.85 45.34
N ASN A 5 -7.77 -45.55 45.71
CA ASN A 5 -6.68 -45.11 44.85
C ASN A 5 -6.49 -46.12 43.70
N THR A 6 -6.90 -45.78 42.49
CA THR A 6 -6.52 -46.49 41.26
C THR A 6 -5.62 -45.60 40.40
N ARG A 7 -4.45 -45.25 40.93
CA ARG A 7 -3.30 -44.74 40.17
C ARG A 7 -2.12 -45.67 40.40
N ASN A 8 -2.20 -46.87 39.84
CA ASN A 8 -1.08 -47.79 39.65
C ASN A 8 -1.58 -48.94 38.78
N ARG A 9 -1.48 -48.80 37.45
CA ARG A 9 -1.82 -49.90 36.52
C ARG A 9 -0.77 -50.20 35.46
N TYR A 10 0.36 -49.51 35.45
CA TYR A 10 1.48 -49.90 34.59
C TYR A 10 2.76 -49.88 35.42
N PRO A 11 3.51 -50.99 35.46
CA PRO A 11 4.69 -51.09 36.29
C PRO A 11 5.78 -50.14 35.77
N THR A 12 6.69 -49.74 36.65
CA THR A 12 7.95 -49.02 36.38
C THR A 12 8.94 -49.88 35.56
N VAL A 13 8.46 -50.43 34.45
CA VAL A 13 9.17 -51.27 33.50
C VAL A 13 9.43 -50.41 32.27
N ASP A 14 10.59 -50.58 31.65
CA ASP A 14 10.90 -49.99 30.33
C ASP A 14 9.71 -50.23 29.38
N ILE A 15 9.09 -49.15 28.92
CA ILE A 15 7.87 -49.20 28.10
C ILE A 15 8.08 -50.05 26.84
N GLU A 16 9.30 -50.05 26.29
CA GLU A 16 9.63 -50.86 25.13
C GLU A 16 9.67 -52.35 25.48
N GLN A 17 10.12 -52.70 26.68
CA GLN A 17 10.07 -54.07 27.21
C GLN A 17 8.64 -54.52 27.47
N TYR A 18 7.79 -53.64 28.04
CA TYR A 18 6.37 -53.91 28.24
C TYR A 18 5.65 -54.18 26.91
N ILE A 19 5.83 -53.30 25.91
CA ILE A 19 5.24 -53.46 24.57
C ILE A 19 5.71 -54.78 23.95
N ARG A 20 7.00 -55.12 24.06
CA ARG A 20 7.55 -56.36 23.51
C ARG A 20 6.92 -57.61 24.12
N GLN A 21 6.72 -57.61 25.44
CA GLN A 21 6.23 -58.78 26.18
C GLN A 21 4.71 -58.97 26.05
N HIS A 22 3.94 -57.88 25.97
CA HIS A 22 2.48 -57.94 26.04
C HIS A 22 1.75 -57.61 24.73
N LEU A 23 2.37 -56.86 23.83
CA LEU A 23 1.75 -56.41 22.56
C LEU A 23 2.50 -56.92 21.32
N GLY A 24 3.70 -57.47 21.51
CA GLY A 24 4.49 -58.10 20.46
C GLY A 24 5.43 -57.15 19.71
N SER A 25 6.26 -57.74 18.86
CA SER A 25 7.34 -57.06 18.14
C SER A 25 6.86 -56.05 17.10
N HIS A 26 5.69 -56.27 16.50
CA HIS A 26 5.10 -55.36 15.50
C HIS A 26 4.68 -54.03 16.12
N VAL A 27 3.99 -54.07 17.27
CA VAL A 27 3.57 -52.87 17.99
C VAL A 27 4.78 -52.08 18.49
N LEU A 28 5.82 -52.76 18.96
CA LEU A 28 7.08 -52.13 19.35
C LEU A 28 7.74 -51.40 18.17
N TYR A 29 7.75 -52.01 16.99
CA TYR A 29 8.27 -51.39 15.78
C TYR A 29 7.52 -50.11 15.42
N THR A 30 6.18 -50.16 15.45
CA THR A 30 5.34 -48.98 15.17
C THR A 30 5.53 -47.88 16.23
N TYR A 31 5.57 -48.23 17.51
CA TYR A 31 5.86 -47.30 18.61
C TYR A 31 7.18 -46.55 18.38
N ARG A 32 8.26 -47.28 18.08
CA ARG A 32 9.58 -46.70 17.79
C ARG A 32 9.55 -45.78 16.57
N ASN A 33 8.77 -46.11 15.53
CA ASN A 33 8.59 -45.25 14.37
C ASN A 33 7.86 -43.95 14.74
N VAL A 34 6.77 -44.02 15.51
CA VAL A 34 6.05 -42.83 15.98
C VAL A 34 6.98 -41.92 16.77
N LYS A 35 7.72 -42.47 17.75
CA LYS A 35 8.73 -41.73 18.55
C LYS A 35 9.78 -41.08 17.66
N LYS A 36 10.36 -41.82 16.72
CA LYS A 36 11.38 -41.33 15.77
C LYS A 36 10.86 -40.20 14.89
N TYR A 37 9.66 -40.33 14.34
CA TYR A 37 9.10 -39.34 13.42
C TYR A 37 8.55 -38.11 14.14
N TYR A 38 8.02 -38.27 15.36
CA TYR A 38 7.64 -37.17 16.25
C TYR A 38 8.84 -36.24 16.48
N TYR A 39 9.96 -36.79 16.98
CA TYR A 39 11.17 -36.01 17.19
C TYR A 39 11.68 -35.35 15.90
N ARG A 40 11.68 -36.08 14.77
CA ARG A 40 12.17 -35.54 13.48
C ARG A 40 11.33 -34.38 12.97
N LEU A 41 10.01 -34.39 13.20
CA LEU A 41 9.13 -33.28 12.82
C LEU A 41 9.52 -31.99 13.52
N ASP A 42 9.58 -32.02 14.86
CA ASP A 42 10.00 -30.86 15.65
C ASP A 42 11.43 -30.44 15.35
N ALA A 43 12.34 -31.41 15.17
CA ALA A 43 13.72 -31.13 14.84
C ALA A 43 13.87 -30.40 13.51
N VAL A 44 13.11 -30.78 12.47
CA VAL A 44 13.14 -30.09 11.16
C VAL A 44 12.43 -28.73 11.25
N GLN A 45 11.35 -28.63 12.03
CA GLN A 45 10.67 -27.37 12.29
C GLN A 45 11.60 -26.34 12.93
N LEU A 46 12.36 -26.73 13.96
CA LEU A 46 13.38 -25.89 14.60
C LEU A 46 14.49 -25.48 13.61
N ASP A 47 14.91 -26.36 12.71
CA ASP A 47 15.89 -26.01 11.66
C ASP A 47 15.31 -24.94 10.71
N ILE A 48 14.04 -25.06 10.31
CA ILE A 48 13.37 -24.07 9.45
C ILE A 48 13.29 -22.71 10.16
N GLU A 49 12.93 -22.70 11.45
CA GLU A 49 12.88 -21.48 12.26
C GLU A 49 14.24 -20.81 12.35
N PHE A 50 15.29 -21.58 12.65
CA PHE A 50 16.67 -21.09 12.64
C PHE A 50 17.05 -20.45 11.30
N LEU A 51 16.79 -21.13 10.17
CA LEU A 51 17.13 -20.61 8.85
C LEU A 51 16.30 -19.37 8.46
N LYS A 52 15.03 -19.33 8.84
CA LYS A 52 14.17 -18.13 8.66
C LYS A 52 14.71 -16.95 9.46
N ILE A 53 15.18 -17.17 10.68
CA ILE A 53 15.79 -16.11 11.49
C ILE A 53 17.09 -15.63 10.83
N CYS A 54 17.95 -16.53 10.37
CA CYS A 54 19.16 -16.18 9.62
C CYS A 54 18.83 -15.35 8.37
N ARG A 55 17.84 -15.79 7.58
CA ARG A 55 17.39 -15.09 6.38
C ARG A 55 16.80 -13.72 6.69
N GLY A 56 16.00 -13.64 7.76
CA GLY A 56 15.45 -12.39 8.27
C GLY A 56 16.59 -11.44 8.60
N LYS A 57 17.55 -11.89 9.41
CA LYS A 57 18.74 -11.18 9.91
C LYS A 57 19.82 -10.84 8.86
N ASP A 58 19.66 -11.24 7.60
CA ASP A 58 20.71 -11.25 6.57
C ASP A 58 22.04 -11.87 7.06
N ILE A 59 21.94 -12.87 7.95
CA ILE A 59 23.04 -13.66 8.46
C ILE A 59 23.13 -14.93 7.62
N ILE A 60 24.32 -15.23 7.09
CA ILE A 60 24.54 -16.46 6.33
C ILE A 60 25.13 -17.52 7.26
N PRO A 61 24.46 -18.67 7.47
CA PRO A 61 25.04 -19.79 8.18
C PRO A 61 26.36 -20.26 7.54
N SER A 62 27.33 -20.65 8.36
CA SER A 62 28.66 -21.04 7.90
C SER A 62 28.68 -22.20 6.90
N PHE A 63 27.68 -23.09 6.93
CA PHE A 63 27.58 -24.20 5.97
C PHE A 63 27.22 -23.76 4.54
N LEU A 64 26.80 -22.50 4.34
CA LEU A 64 26.57 -21.90 3.02
C LEU A 64 27.76 -21.07 2.53
N TRP A 65 28.87 -21.07 3.28
CA TRP A 65 30.08 -20.37 2.88
C TRP A 65 30.88 -21.29 1.96
N PHE A 66 30.95 -20.94 0.68
CA PHE A 66 31.73 -21.67 -0.33
C PHE A 66 33.01 -20.91 -0.68
N LYS A 67 34.10 -21.63 -0.94
CA LYS A 67 35.38 -21.02 -1.31
C LYS A 67 35.33 -20.51 -2.75
N THR A 68 35.93 -19.35 -2.99
CA THR A 68 36.15 -18.79 -4.32
C THR A 68 37.64 -18.86 -4.66
N ALA A 69 37.98 -18.99 -5.95
CA ALA A 69 39.37 -19.04 -6.39
C ALA A 69 40.14 -17.74 -6.05
N ASN A 70 39.45 -16.60 -6.09
CA ASN A 70 39.94 -15.33 -5.56
C ASN A 70 39.19 -15.01 -4.25
N ASN A 71 39.92 -14.81 -3.16
CA ASN A 71 39.36 -14.49 -1.85
C ASN A 71 38.62 -13.15 -1.83
N ASP A 72 38.99 -12.19 -2.69
CA ASP A 72 38.33 -10.88 -2.79
C ASP A 72 36.88 -11.00 -3.29
N LEU A 73 36.55 -12.09 -4.00
CA LEU A 73 35.17 -12.33 -4.44
C LEU A 73 34.23 -12.67 -3.28
N SER A 74 34.75 -13.14 -2.14
CA SER A 74 33.94 -13.50 -0.96
C SER A 74 33.28 -12.29 -0.28
N SER A 75 33.77 -11.08 -0.53
CA SER A 75 33.17 -9.82 -0.06
C SER A 75 32.27 -9.16 -1.12
N SER A 76 32.19 -9.73 -2.33
CA SER A 76 31.41 -9.13 -3.43
C SER A 76 29.89 -9.23 -3.20
N PRO A 77 29.10 -8.25 -3.71
CA PRO A 77 27.64 -8.32 -3.67
C PRO A 77 27.07 -9.58 -4.34
N VAL A 78 27.74 -10.07 -5.39
CA VAL A 78 27.34 -11.26 -6.14
C VAL A 78 27.49 -12.52 -5.28
N TYR A 79 28.58 -12.65 -4.54
CA TYR A 79 28.80 -13.76 -3.62
C TYR A 79 27.71 -13.82 -2.54
N LYS A 80 27.42 -12.67 -1.90
CA LYS A 80 26.34 -12.57 -0.91
C LYS A 80 24.97 -12.89 -1.50
N ALA A 81 24.68 -12.44 -2.72
CA ALA A 81 23.44 -12.77 -3.43
C ALA A 81 23.30 -14.28 -3.70
N CYS A 82 24.37 -14.96 -4.09
CA CYS A 82 24.40 -16.42 -4.27
C CYS A 82 24.14 -17.16 -2.95
N GLN A 83 24.77 -16.73 -1.85
CA GLN A 83 24.53 -17.31 -0.53
C GLN A 83 23.07 -17.15 -0.08
N LEU A 84 22.47 -15.98 -0.30
CA LEU A 84 21.06 -15.74 0.01
C LEU A 84 20.12 -16.61 -0.83
N LYS A 85 20.45 -16.84 -2.11
CA LYS A 85 19.68 -17.77 -2.96
C LYS A 85 19.76 -19.19 -2.43
N LEU A 86 20.96 -19.67 -2.09
CA LEU A 86 21.14 -21.00 -1.50
C LEU A 86 20.40 -21.15 -0.16
N LEU A 87 20.38 -20.10 0.66
CA LEU A 87 19.63 -20.09 1.92
C LEU A 87 18.12 -20.25 1.70
N ASN A 88 17.54 -19.56 0.71
CA ASN A 88 16.12 -19.72 0.38
C ASN A 88 15.83 -21.14 -0.14
N VAL A 89 16.70 -21.68 -0.99
CA VAL A 89 16.58 -23.06 -1.51
C VAL A 89 16.62 -24.09 -0.38
N GLU A 90 17.52 -23.91 0.60
CA GLU A 90 17.61 -24.80 1.77
C GLU A 90 16.34 -24.73 2.63
N ILE A 91 15.77 -23.54 2.84
CA ILE A 91 14.48 -23.38 3.55
C ILE A 91 13.38 -24.17 2.83
N ASP A 92 13.29 -24.08 1.52
CA ASP A 92 12.28 -24.77 0.73
C ASP A 92 12.50 -26.29 0.73
N ALA A 93 13.76 -26.75 0.66
CA ALA A 93 14.11 -28.16 0.80
C ALA A 93 13.69 -28.72 2.17
N LYS A 94 13.92 -27.98 3.26
CA LYS A 94 13.48 -28.36 4.61
C LYS A 94 11.97 -28.37 4.75
N ARG A 95 11.24 -27.43 4.15
CA ARG A 95 9.76 -27.42 4.13
C ARG A 95 9.20 -28.64 3.40
N LYS A 96 9.77 -28.98 2.23
CA LYS A 96 9.40 -30.19 1.51
C LYS A 96 9.63 -31.42 2.38
N LYS A 97 10.77 -31.48 3.08
CA LYS A 97 11.09 -32.58 3.98
C LYS A 97 10.14 -32.68 5.17
N LEU A 98 9.75 -31.55 5.75
CA LEU A 98 8.77 -31.50 6.83
C LEU A 98 7.43 -32.10 6.39
N ASN A 99 6.96 -31.77 5.18
CA ASN A 99 5.71 -32.30 4.64
C ASN A 99 5.78 -33.82 4.41
N GLU A 100 6.88 -34.33 3.86
CA GLU A 100 7.10 -35.78 3.71
C GLU A 100 7.07 -36.49 5.07
N LEU A 101 7.74 -35.93 6.08
CA LEU A 101 7.78 -36.49 7.43
C LEU A 101 6.40 -36.46 8.10
N LYS A 102 5.57 -35.43 7.86
CA LYS A 102 4.21 -35.33 8.41
C LYS A 102 3.35 -36.48 7.91
N ILE A 103 3.43 -36.81 6.62
CA ILE A 103 2.68 -37.92 6.02
C ILE A 103 3.08 -39.24 6.68
N ILE A 104 4.38 -39.51 6.81
CA ILE A 104 4.89 -40.75 7.41
C ILE A 104 4.52 -40.84 8.89
N TYR A 105 4.61 -39.72 9.62
CA TYR A 105 4.25 -39.65 11.04
C TYR A 105 2.77 -39.96 11.26
N VAL A 106 1.87 -39.29 10.53
CA VAL A 106 0.42 -39.51 10.65
C VAL A 106 0.08 -40.97 10.35
N SER A 107 0.63 -41.54 9.27
CA SER A 107 0.41 -42.95 8.94
C SER A 107 0.92 -43.89 10.04
N SER A 108 2.07 -43.61 10.64
CA SER A 108 2.61 -44.41 11.75
C SER A 108 1.77 -44.29 13.02
N LEU A 109 1.22 -43.09 13.27
CA LEU A 109 0.40 -42.80 14.44
C LEU A 109 -0.97 -43.48 14.35
N ASP A 110 -1.61 -43.43 13.19
CA ASP A 110 -2.88 -44.11 12.94
C ASP A 110 -2.70 -45.63 13.06
N HIS A 111 -1.61 -46.18 12.50
CA HIS A 111 -1.30 -47.61 12.64
C HIS A 111 -1.06 -48.01 14.11
N LEU A 112 -0.42 -47.17 14.92
CA LEU A 112 -0.24 -47.43 16.35
C LEU A 112 -1.58 -47.43 17.09
N ARG A 113 -2.49 -46.50 16.72
CA ARG A 113 -3.84 -46.40 17.30
C ARG A 113 -4.70 -47.61 16.96
N GLU A 114 -4.56 -48.19 15.77
CA GLU A 114 -5.25 -49.43 15.39
C GLU A 114 -4.74 -50.65 16.16
N LEU A 115 -3.45 -50.66 16.49
CA LEU A 115 -2.79 -51.78 17.17
C LEU A 115 -2.87 -51.75 18.71
N SER A 116 -3.43 -50.68 19.31
CA SER A 116 -3.51 -50.51 20.76
C SER A 116 -4.89 -50.04 21.21
N SER A 117 -5.28 -50.34 22.45
CA SER A 117 -6.51 -49.77 23.02
C SER A 117 -6.34 -48.27 23.21
N ALA A 118 -7.46 -47.52 23.22
CA ALA A 118 -7.43 -46.07 23.39
C ALA A 118 -6.63 -45.63 24.64
N ASP A 119 -6.81 -46.32 25.76
CA ASP A 119 -6.10 -46.02 27.02
C ASP A 119 -4.58 -46.26 26.91
N LEU A 120 -4.16 -47.34 26.25
CA LEU A 120 -2.74 -47.65 26.04
C LEU A 120 -2.10 -46.69 25.03
N PHE A 121 -2.82 -46.32 23.98
CA PHE A 121 -2.36 -45.37 22.98
C PHE A 121 -2.06 -44.00 23.60
N GLU A 122 -2.98 -43.46 24.41
CA GLU A 122 -2.76 -42.19 25.12
C GLU A 122 -1.54 -42.27 26.03
N HIS A 123 -1.38 -43.37 26.78
CA HIS A 123 -0.22 -43.57 27.64
C HIS A 123 1.10 -43.65 26.85
N PHE A 124 1.14 -44.35 25.71
CA PHE A 124 2.31 -44.36 24.83
C PHE A 124 2.63 -42.97 24.29
N PHE A 125 1.61 -42.21 23.94
CA PHE A 125 1.79 -40.88 23.40
C PHE A 125 2.34 -39.89 24.43
N GLU A 126 1.86 -39.94 25.68
CA GLU A 126 2.41 -39.16 26.80
C GLU A 126 3.89 -39.47 27.04
N ILE A 127 4.27 -40.75 27.01
CA ILE A 127 5.68 -41.15 27.18
C ILE A 127 6.53 -40.63 26.04
N ILE A 128 6.07 -40.75 24.78
CA ILE A 128 6.80 -40.22 23.61
C ILE A 128 7.00 -38.71 23.74
N ILE A 129 5.97 -37.95 24.14
CA ILE A 129 6.08 -36.50 24.35
C ILE A 129 7.13 -36.22 25.42
N SER A 130 7.05 -36.91 26.57
CA SER A 130 7.97 -36.72 27.68
C SER A 130 9.42 -36.99 27.26
N GLU A 131 9.69 -38.12 26.61
CA GLU A 131 11.05 -38.51 26.17
C GLU A 131 11.59 -37.59 25.07
N CYS A 132 10.76 -37.21 24.10
CA CYS A 132 11.19 -36.35 23.00
C CYS A 132 11.36 -34.89 23.43
N SER A 133 10.62 -34.41 24.44
CA SER A 133 10.69 -33.03 24.90
C SER A 133 12.12 -32.59 25.27
N GLN A 134 12.86 -33.45 25.99
CA GLN A 134 14.23 -33.17 26.41
C GLN A 134 15.19 -33.00 25.21
N LEU A 135 15.09 -33.90 24.22
CA LEU A 135 15.91 -33.85 23.00
C LEU A 135 15.58 -32.62 22.14
N ILE A 136 14.30 -32.25 22.05
CA ILE A 136 13.83 -31.07 21.32
C ILE A 136 14.39 -29.80 21.97
N ASP A 137 14.34 -29.71 23.30
CA ASP A 137 14.89 -28.58 24.06
C ASP A 137 16.42 -28.48 23.93
N GLU A 138 17.14 -29.60 23.95
CA GLU A 138 18.58 -29.62 23.70
C GLU A 138 18.94 -29.11 22.30
N LYS A 139 18.18 -29.55 21.27
CA LYS A 139 18.36 -29.06 19.91
C LYS A 139 18.07 -27.57 19.82
N ARG A 140 17.00 -27.08 20.44
CA ARG A 140 16.65 -25.66 20.52
C ARG A 140 17.77 -24.84 21.15
N ARG A 141 18.31 -25.29 22.29
CA ARG A 141 19.46 -24.64 22.96
C ARG A 141 20.70 -24.60 22.05
N THR A 142 20.97 -25.67 21.32
CA THR A 142 22.10 -25.75 20.39
C THR A 142 21.95 -24.76 19.23
N LEU A 143 20.76 -24.67 18.63
CA LEU A 143 20.48 -23.71 17.57
C LEU A 143 20.54 -22.26 18.07
N ASN A 144 20.06 -22.00 19.29
CA ASN A 144 20.18 -20.68 19.91
C ASN A 144 21.64 -20.28 20.16
N LYS A 145 22.49 -21.20 20.64
CA LYS A 145 23.94 -20.96 20.78
C LYS A 145 24.59 -20.64 19.42
N LYS A 146 24.25 -21.38 18.37
CA LYS A 146 24.74 -21.11 17.00
C LYS A 146 24.26 -19.75 16.48
N LEU A 147 23.02 -19.38 16.75
CA LEU A 147 22.47 -18.10 16.34
C LEU A 147 23.20 -16.95 17.06
N LEU A 148 23.47 -17.11 18.35
CA LEU A 148 24.25 -16.14 19.14
C LEU A 148 25.68 -16.01 18.63
N SER A 149 26.35 -17.10 18.25
CA SER A 149 27.71 -17.04 17.70
C SER A 149 27.79 -16.42 16.30
N LEU A 150 26.72 -16.54 15.50
CA LEU A 150 26.63 -15.96 14.16
C LEU A 150 26.20 -14.48 14.17
N CYS A 151 25.67 -13.99 15.29
CA CYS A 151 25.38 -12.57 15.48
C CYS A 151 26.62 -11.89 16.09
N PRO A 152 27.22 -10.88 15.44
CA PRO A 152 28.16 -10.01 16.13
C PRO A 152 27.45 -9.45 17.37
N VAL A 153 28.11 -9.45 18.54
CA VAL A 153 27.59 -8.86 19.78
C VAL A 153 27.41 -7.36 19.55
N ASN A 154 26.25 -7.02 19.00
CA ASN A 154 25.64 -5.71 19.00
C ASN A 154 24.19 -6.00 19.31
N ASN A 155 23.64 -5.32 20.32
CA ASN A 155 22.26 -5.36 20.81
C ASN A 155 21.23 -5.20 19.67
N SER A 156 21.03 -6.24 18.88
CA SER A 156 20.30 -6.22 17.60
C SER A 156 19.05 -7.08 17.65
N THR A 157 18.37 -7.12 18.79
CA THR A 157 16.91 -7.27 18.81
C THR A 157 16.21 -5.96 18.39
N ARG A 158 16.96 -4.86 18.18
CA ARG A 158 16.42 -3.54 17.84
C ARG A 158 16.21 -3.25 16.34
N TYR A 159 16.78 -4.01 15.41
CA TYR A 159 16.86 -3.56 14.00
C TYR A 159 15.79 -4.09 13.03
N TYR A 160 14.98 -5.09 13.40
CA TYR A 160 13.85 -5.52 12.56
C TYR A 160 12.60 -4.66 12.75
N ASN A 161 12.39 -4.13 13.96
CA ASN A 161 11.14 -3.44 14.28
C ASN A 161 11.21 -1.92 14.07
N ALA A 162 12.39 -1.30 14.21
CA ALA A 162 12.53 0.16 14.16
C ALA A 162 12.42 0.78 12.75
N LYS A 163 12.69 0.02 11.67
CA LYS A 163 12.57 0.54 10.29
C LYS A 163 11.14 0.60 9.77
N VAL A 164 10.25 -0.28 10.26
CA VAL A 164 8.86 -0.36 9.78
C VAL A 164 7.92 0.38 10.73
N VAL A 165 8.13 0.27 12.05
CA VAL A 165 7.27 0.92 13.05
C VAL A 165 7.98 2.16 13.62
N THR A 166 7.40 3.33 13.40
CA THR A 166 7.84 4.60 14.01
C THR A 166 6.88 4.96 15.13
N ASN A 167 7.31 4.81 16.38
CA ASN A 167 6.53 5.22 17.54
C ASN A 167 6.87 6.66 17.94
N LEU A 168 5.96 7.59 17.65
CA LEU A 168 6.02 9.00 18.06
C LEU A 168 5.07 9.30 19.23
N SER A 169 4.42 8.28 19.79
CA SER A 169 3.52 8.41 20.93
C SER A 169 4.24 8.24 22.25
N SER A 170 3.63 8.73 23.33
CA SER A 170 4.06 8.49 24.71
C SER A 170 3.91 7.03 25.16
N ARG A 171 3.09 6.23 24.44
CA ARG A 171 2.80 4.84 24.78
C ARG A 171 3.99 3.93 24.45
N VAL A 172 4.42 3.16 25.45
CA VAL A 172 5.42 2.11 25.26
C VAL A 172 4.76 0.87 24.65
N LEU A 173 5.26 0.42 23.49
CA LEU A 173 4.81 -0.82 22.85
C LEU A 173 5.53 -2.02 23.44
N SER A 174 4.80 -3.12 23.65
CA SER A 174 5.42 -4.41 23.98
C SER A 174 6.16 -4.98 22.76
N ASN A 175 7.09 -5.91 22.99
CA ASN A 175 7.79 -6.59 21.88
C ASN A 175 6.82 -7.34 20.96
N GLU A 176 5.74 -7.91 21.51
CA GLU A 176 4.73 -8.62 20.75
C GLU A 176 3.88 -7.66 19.90
N GLU A 177 3.53 -6.50 20.45
CA GLU A 177 2.83 -5.44 19.71
C GLU A 177 3.70 -4.90 18.57
N LEU A 178 5.01 -4.71 18.80
CA LEU A 178 5.95 -4.29 17.77
C LEU A 178 6.07 -5.32 16.64
N ILE A 179 6.18 -6.61 16.97
CA ILE A 179 6.22 -7.69 15.97
C ILE A 179 4.90 -7.77 15.20
N CYS A 180 3.77 -7.60 15.89
CA CYS A 180 2.46 -7.60 15.24
C CYS A 180 2.35 -6.46 14.22
N LEU A 181 2.71 -5.23 14.63
CA LEU A 181 2.64 -4.03 13.79
C LEU A 181 3.70 -4.00 12.68
N SER A 182 4.84 -4.67 12.85
CA SER A 182 5.88 -4.72 11.81
C SER A 182 5.47 -5.52 10.57
N ASN A 183 4.39 -6.29 10.64
CA ASN A 183 3.77 -6.88 9.44
C ASN A 183 3.16 -5.82 8.50
N GLY A 184 2.92 -4.59 8.99
CA GLY A 184 2.36 -3.48 8.22
C GLY A 184 0.84 -3.42 8.22
N LEU A 185 0.30 -2.27 7.81
CA LEU A 185 -1.16 -1.99 7.84
C LEU A 185 -1.96 -2.68 6.73
N ASP A 186 -1.30 -3.27 5.74
CA ASP A 186 -1.94 -4.08 4.68
C ASP A 186 -1.97 -5.58 5.03
N TYR A 187 -1.32 -5.98 6.12
CA TYR A 187 -1.31 -7.37 6.55
C TYR A 187 -2.69 -7.79 7.03
N SER A 188 -3.28 -8.77 6.33
CA SER A 188 -4.62 -9.26 6.63
C SER A 188 -4.55 -10.57 7.39
N LEU A 189 -5.12 -10.59 8.59
CA LEU A 189 -5.36 -11.84 9.30
C LEU A 189 -6.55 -12.57 8.65
N PRO A 190 -6.49 -13.89 8.44
CA PRO A 190 -7.62 -14.63 7.92
C PRO A 190 -8.84 -14.45 8.85
N PRO A 191 -10.08 -14.37 8.33
CA PRO A 191 -11.26 -14.23 9.16
C PRO A 191 -11.51 -15.49 10.01
N LYS A 192 -12.12 -15.33 11.20
CA LYS A 192 -12.47 -16.48 12.09
C LYS A 192 -13.45 -17.46 11.42
N SER A 193 -14.34 -16.92 10.61
CA SER A 193 -15.30 -17.67 9.80
C SER A 193 -15.42 -17.01 8.44
N ILE A 194 -15.48 -17.80 7.39
CA ILE A 194 -15.73 -17.30 6.03
C ILE A 194 -17.24 -17.38 5.77
N ASN A 195 -17.89 -16.24 5.55
CA ASN A 195 -19.27 -16.23 5.06
C ASN A 195 -19.25 -16.61 3.58
N SER A 196 -19.49 -17.90 3.30
CA SER A 196 -19.43 -18.47 1.96
C SER A 196 -20.40 -17.82 0.99
N MET A 197 -21.59 -17.42 1.45
CA MET A 197 -22.58 -16.73 0.63
C MET A 197 -22.14 -15.32 0.26
N ASN A 198 -21.53 -14.58 1.18
CA ASN A 198 -20.99 -13.25 0.87
C ASN A 198 -19.84 -13.35 -0.15
N VAL A 199 -18.95 -14.34 0.00
CA VAL A 199 -17.89 -14.58 -0.99
C VAL A 199 -18.49 -14.90 -2.36
N ALA A 200 -19.46 -15.81 -2.43
CA ALA A 200 -20.11 -16.17 -3.69
C ALA A 200 -20.85 -15.00 -4.32
N SER A 201 -21.65 -14.27 -3.54
CA SER A 201 -22.40 -13.10 -4.01
C SER A 201 -21.48 -12.00 -4.54
N ASN A 202 -20.32 -11.76 -3.92
CA ASN A 202 -19.34 -10.78 -4.44
C ASN A 202 -18.73 -11.22 -5.77
N VAL A 203 -18.38 -12.50 -5.90
CA VAL A 203 -17.81 -13.03 -7.17
C VAL A 203 -18.89 -13.06 -8.27
N GLU A 204 -20.12 -13.43 -7.94
CA GLU A 204 -21.26 -13.38 -8.86
C GLU A 204 -21.59 -11.94 -9.26
N THR A 205 -21.60 -10.98 -8.32
CA THR A 205 -21.81 -9.56 -8.62
C THR A 205 -20.70 -9.03 -9.54
N PHE A 206 -19.46 -9.44 -9.30
CA PHE A 206 -18.34 -9.10 -10.18
C PHE A 206 -18.50 -9.71 -11.57
N PHE A 207 -18.90 -10.98 -11.66
CA PHE A 207 -19.20 -11.67 -12.91
C PHE A 207 -20.37 -10.99 -13.67
N HIS A 208 -21.44 -10.61 -12.97
CA HIS A 208 -22.56 -9.87 -13.54
C HIS A 208 -22.14 -8.49 -14.04
N ARG A 209 -21.32 -7.75 -13.29
CA ARG A 209 -20.77 -6.46 -13.78
C ARG A 209 -19.96 -6.60 -15.06
N ILE A 210 -19.26 -7.72 -15.25
CA ILE A 210 -18.52 -8.00 -16.48
C ILE A 210 -19.49 -8.39 -17.62
N THR A 211 -20.49 -9.22 -17.34
CA THR A 211 -21.43 -9.71 -18.35
C THR A 211 -22.56 -8.73 -18.70
N ASP A 212 -22.91 -7.81 -17.82
CA ASP A 212 -23.86 -6.71 -18.07
C ASP A 212 -23.29 -5.71 -19.09
N VAL A 213 -21.98 -5.47 -19.07
CA VAL A 213 -21.28 -4.71 -20.13
C VAL A 213 -21.49 -5.39 -21.48
N TYR A 214 -21.43 -6.73 -21.52
CA TYR A 214 -21.67 -7.52 -22.72
C TYR A 214 -23.15 -7.53 -23.16
N GLN A 215 -24.11 -7.55 -22.23
CA GLN A 215 -25.54 -7.47 -22.58
C GLN A 215 -25.94 -6.08 -23.06
N HIS A 216 -25.42 -5.02 -22.42
CA HIS A 216 -25.60 -3.63 -22.87
C HIS A 216 -25.01 -3.44 -24.27
N GLN A 217 -23.85 -4.03 -24.54
CA GLN A 217 -23.23 -4.09 -25.87
C GLN A 217 -24.17 -4.74 -26.91
N LYS A 218 -24.74 -5.92 -26.60
CA LYS A 218 -25.65 -6.62 -27.53
C LYS A 218 -26.92 -5.81 -27.83
N LYS A 219 -27.44 -5.09 -26.83
CA LYS A 219 -28.60 -4.21 -26.98
C LYS A 219 -28.27 -2.98 -27.82
N PHE A 220 -27.18 -2.28 -27.50
CA PHE A 220 -26.69 -1.10 -28.24
C PHE A 220 -26.40 -1.42 -29.73
N MET A 221 -25.71 -2.54 -30.00
CA MET A 221 -25.41 -3.03 -31.36
C MET A 221 -26.66 -3.44 -32.13
N ASN A 222 -27.70 -3.95 -31.46
CA ASN A 222 -28.97 -4.28 -32.10
C ASN A 222 -29.81 -3.03 -32.41
N GLU A 223 -29.71 -1.99 -31.58
CA GLU A 223 -30.43 -0.73 -31.74
C GLU A 223 -29.81 0.20 -32.81
N HIS A 224 -28.51 0.05 -33.11
CA HIS A 224 -27.75 0.93 -34.03
C HIS A 224 -27.30 0.25 -35.33
N LYS A 225 -28.07 -0.73 -35.84
CA LYS A 225 -27.74 -1.51 -37.05
C LYS A 225 -27.62 -0.72 -38.37
N GLU A 226 -27.89 0.58 -38.40
CA GLU A 226 -27.93 1.39 -39.64
C GLU A 226 -26.80 2.41 -39.81
N TYR A 227 -25.84 2.52 -38.89
CA TYR A 227 -24.70 3.44 -39.07
C TYR A 227 -23.41 2.67 -39.34
N GLU A 228 -23.01 2.62 -40.61
CA GLU A 228 -21.65 2.30 -41.04
C GLU A 228 -20.70 3.40 -40.53
N ALA A 229 -20.19 3.24 -39.30
CA ALA A 229 -18.92 3.75 -38.77
C ALA A 229 -19.02 3.80 -37.23
N ILE A 230 -18.96 2.64 -36.58
CA ILE A 230 -18.55 2.59 -35.17
C ILE A 230 -17.23 1.83 -35.16
N SER A 231 -16.16 2.52 -34.81
CA SER A 231 -14.84 1.89 -34.75
C SER A 231 -14.83 0.89 -33.58
N GLU A 232 -14.13 -0.23 -33.74
CA GLU A 232 -13.90 -1.21 -32.66
C GLU A 232 -13.28 -0.59 -31.39
N SER A 233 -12.76 0.64 -31.46
CA SER A 233 -12.20 1.41 -30.34
C SER A 233 -13.23 2.14 -29.48
N ASP A 234 -14.48 2.29 -29.91
CA ASP A 234 -15.48 3.12 -29.21
C ASP A 234 -16.28 2.33 -28.14
N VAL A 235 -16.16 0.99 -28.13
CA VAL A 235 -16.85 0.10 -27.20
C VAL A 235 -15.90 -0.99 -26.71
N ARG A 236 -15.78 -1.16 -25.38
CA ARG A 236 -14.95 -2.22 -24.81
C ARG A 236 -15.57 -3.60 -25.08
N VAL A 237 -14.99 -4.35 -26.02
CA VAL A 237 -15.36 -5.75 -26.31
C VAL A 237 -14.58 -6.67 -25.37
N LEU A 238 -15.27 -7.57 -24.65
CA LEU A 238 -14.58 -8.64 -23.92
C LEU A 238 -13.99 -9.62 -24.94
N ASN A 239 -12.67 -9.74 -24.96
CA ASN A 239 -12.02 -10.70 -25.85
C ASN A 239 -12.22 -12.14 -25.35
N THR A 240 -11.88 -13.12 -26.19
CA THR A 240 -12.04 -14.55 -25.89
C THR A 240 -11.36 -14.99 -24.59
N LYS A 241 -10.25 -14.34 -24.20
CA LYS A 241 -9.55 -14.62 -22.93
C LYS A 241 -10.36 -14.10 -21.74
N GLU A 242 -10.91 -12.89 -21.83
CA GLU A 242 -11.75 -12.32 -20.77
C GLU A 242 -13.02 -13.15 -20.57
N LEU A 243 -13.62 -13.67 -21.66
CA LEU A 243 -14.78 -14.56 -21.58
C LEU A 243 -14.44 -15.92 -20.93
N SER A 244 -13.30 -16.50 -21.28
CA SER A 244 -12.78 -17.72 -20.63
C SER A 244 -12.58 -17.49 -19.13
N LEU A 245 -11.94 -16.37 -18.77
CA LEU A 245 -11.66 -16.03 -17.38
C LEU A 245 -12.94 -15.85 -16.55
N ALA A 246 -13.98 -15.26 -17.15
CA ALA A 246 -15.29 -15.12 -16.53
C ALA A 246 -15.93 -16.49 -16.24
N ASN A 247 -15.83 -17.44 -17.18
CA ASN A 247 -16.31 -18.81 -16.98
C ASN A 247 -15.52 -19.55 -15.89
N ASP A 248 -14.20 -19.39 -15.87
CA ASP A 248 -13.33 -19.96 -14.84
C ASP A 248 -13.68 -19.44 -13.44
N LEU A 249 -13.97 -18.14 -13.32
CA LEU A 249 -14.45 -17.51 -12.08
C LEU A 249 -15.80 -18.09 -11.62
N SER A 250 -16.74 -18.29 -12.55
CA SER A 250 -18.03 -18.92 -12.23
C SER A 250 -17.86 -20.35 -11.73
N SER A 251 -17.02 -21.15 -12.40
CA SER A 251 -16.68 -22.52 -12.00
C SER A 251 -16.01 -22.58 -10.63
N LEU A 252 -15.05 -21.69 -10.37
CA LEU A 252 -14.34 -21.59 -9.09
C LEU A 252 -15.29 -21.23 -7.94
N THR A 253 -16.27 -20.35 -8.20
CA THR A 253 -17.30 -19.96 -7.22
C THR A 253 -18.20 -21.15 -6.85
N LYS A 254 -18.66 -21.90 -7.84
CA LYS A 254 -19.46 -23.13 -7.62
C LYS A 254 -18.67 -24.18 -6.82
N SER A 255 -17.41 -24.40 -7.19
CA SER A 255 -16.49 -25.29 -6.46
C SER A 255 -16.26 -24.84 -5.02
N PHE A 256 -16.11 -23.53 -4.79
CA PHE A 256 -15.95 -22.95 -3.47
C PHE A 256 -17.20 -23.16 -2.60
N LEU A 257 -18.40 -22.85 -3.13
CA LEU A 257 -19.67 -23.08 -2.44
C LEU A 257 -19.88 -24.56 -2.09
N GLN A 258 -19.57 -25.47 -3.01
CA GLN A 258 -19.69 -26.90 -2.77
C GLN A 258 -18.77 -27.37 -1.62
N ARG A 259 -17.53 -26.87 -1.57
CA ARG A 259 -16.59 -27.16 -0.47
C ARG A 259 -16.99 -26.51 0.85
N ALA A 260 -17.53 -25.30 0.80
CA ALA A 260 -18.04 -24.59 1.98
C ALA A 260 -19.24 -25.32 2.60
N ASN A 261 -20.21 -25.73 1.78
CA ASN A 261 -21.41 -26.46 2.21
C ASN A 261 -21.09 -27.84 2.79
N ARG A 262 -19.97 -28.45 2.36
CA ARG A 262 -19.44 -29.71 2.93
C ARG A 262 -18.68 -29.52 4.25
N GLY A 263 -18.60 -28.31 4.80
CA GLY A 263 -17.89 -28.01 6.05
C GLY A 263 -16.36 -28.17 5.97
N GLN A 264 -15.80 -28.41 4.78
CA GLN A 264 -14.38 -28.70 4.59
C GLN A 264 -13.49 -27.45 4.76
N ILE A 265 -14.05 -26.25 4.58
CA ILE A 265 -13.31 -24.97 4.67
C ILE A 265 -13.21 -24.48 6.13
N GLN A 266 -14.13 -24.88 7.02
CA GLN A 266 -14.19 -24.37 8.39
C GLN A 266 -13.15 -25.01 9.34
N LYS A 267 -12.41 -26.03 8.89
CA LYS A 267 -11.41 -26.76 9.71
C LYS A 267 -9.97 -26.27 9.54
N ASN A 268 -9.75 -25.00 9.20
CA ASN A 268 -8.43 -24.42 9.40
C ASN A 268 -8.23 -24.22 10.91
N LYS A 269 -7.57 -25.18 11.57
CA LYS A 269 -7.01 -24.98 12.92
C LYS A 269 -6.19 -23.68 12.87
N PHE A 270 -6.66 -22.65 13.56
CA PHE A 270 -5.93 -21.39 13.64
C PHE A 270 -4.57 -21.66 14.29
N ASP A 271 -3.52 -21.10 13.67
CA ASP A 271 -2.21 -21.08 14.27
C ASP A 271 -2.27 -20.26 15.57
N PHE A 272 -1.63 -20.71 16.65
CA PHE A 272 -1.67 -20.08 17.98
C PHE A 272 -1.30 -18.59 17.90
N ASP A 273 -0.34 -18.26 17.02
CA ASP A 273 0.15 -16.90 16.79
C ASP A 273 -0.92 -15.95 16.22
N GLN A 274 -1.87 -16.45 15.42
CA GLN A 274 -2.90 -15.62 14.79
C GLN A 274 -3.94 -15.13 15.81
N GLU A 275 -4.31 -15.98 16.78
CA GLU A 275 -5.25 -15.57 17.82
C GLU A 275 -4.60 -14.59 18.80
N ASN A 276 -3.29 -14.74 19.07
CA ASN A 276 -2.54 -13.76 19.84
C ASN A 276 -2.52 -12.39 19.14
N TYR A 277 -2.24 -12.34 17.83
CA TYR A 277 -2.26 -11.08 17.08
C TYR A 277 -3.63 -10.40 17.10
N ARG A 278 -4.74 -11.14 17.01
CA ARG A 278 -6.08 -10.54 17.13
C ARG A 278 -6.29 -9.85 18.47
N LYS A 279 -5.87 -10.49 19.58
CA LYS A 279 -5.99 -9.90 20.92
C LYS A 279 -5.15 -8.63 21.05
N LEU A 280 -3.91 -8.65 20.53
CA LEU A 280 -3.03 -7.49 20.54
C LEU A 280 -3.59 -6.33 19.71
N LEU A 281 -4.07 -6.60 18.50
CA LEU A 281 -4.69 -5.59 17.64
C LEU A 281 -5.97 -5.02 18.24
N GLN A 282 -6.77 -5.85 18.91
CA GLN A 282 -7.97 -5.40 19.61
C GLN A 282 -7.61 -4.44 20.77
N LYS A 283 -6.61 -4.81 21.58
CA LYS A 283 -6.09 -3.95 22.65
C LYS A 283 -5.58 -2.60 22.11
N LEU A 284 -4.85 -2.62 20.99
CA LEU A 284 -4.37 -1.39 20.33
C LEU A 284 -5.53 -0.53 19.78
N LYS A 285 -6.59 -1.17 19.28
CA LYS A 285 -7.79 -0.47 18.76
C LYS A 285 -8.61 0.19 19.88
N GLU A 286 -8.67 -0.44 21.04
CA GLU A 286 -9.41 0.07 22.22
C GLU A 286 -8.68 1.25 22.89
N ASP A 287 -7.38 1.41 22.64
CA ASP A 287 -6.59 2.54 23.14
C ASP A 287 -6.93 3.83 22.39
N THR A 288 -7.80 4.64 23.00
CA THR A 288 -8.24 5.92 22.43
C THR A 288 -7.21 7.04 22.54
N SER A 289 -6.10 6.83 23.27
CA SER A 289 -5.05 7.84 23.46
C SER A 289 -4.09 7.94 22.26
N ILE A 290 -4.08 6.93 21.39
CA ILE A 290 -3.18 6.83 20.24
C ILE A 290 -3.92 6.85 18.90
N ILE A 291 -3.19 7.20 17.85
CA ILE A 291 -3.56 6.98 16.45
C ILE A 291 -2.47 6.14 15.79
N ILE A 292 -2.91 5.10 15.08
CA ILE A 292 -2.05 4.26 14.25
C ILE A 292 -2.37 4.56 12.79
N THR A 293 -1.38 4.99 12.01
CA THR A 293 -1.56 5.41 10.62
C THR A 293 -0.34 5.07 9.77
N ARG A 294 -0.43 5.29 8.45
CA ARG A 294 0.68 5.16 7.50
C ARG A 294 1.49 6.46 7.46
N PRO A 295 2.81 6.40 7.24
CA PRO A 295 3.59 7.60 6.97
C PRO A 295 3.22 8.19 5.60
N ASP A 296 3.58 9.45 5.40
CA ASP A 296 3.43 10.18 4.14
C ASP A 296 4.24 9.57 2.99
N LYS A 297 5.43 9.04 3.30
CA LYS A 297 6.32 8.35 2.35
C LYS A 297 6.67 6.97 2.90
N GLY A 298 6.61 5.95 2.05
CA GLY A 298 6.91 4.56 2.41
C GLY A 298 5.69 3.76 2.88
N ARG A 299 5.92 2.53 3.37
CA ARG A 299 4.87 1.58 3.79
C ARG A 299 4.93 1.18 5.27
N GLY A 300 5.55 2.04 6.09
CA GLY A 300 5.67 1.81 7.53
C GLY A 300 4.35 1.97 8.29
N VAL A 301 4.44 1.80 9.62
CA VAL A 301 3.37 2.07 10.59
C VAL A 301 3.86 3.17 11.51
N VAL A 302 3.04 4.20 11.70
CA VAL A 302 3.35 5.31 12.61
C VAL A 302 2.32 5.31 13.74
N LEU A 303 2.81 5.39 14.98
CA LEU A 303 1.97 5.63 16.15
C LEU A 303 2.20 7.05 16.64
N MET A 304 1.13 7.76 16.96
CA MET A 304 1.17 9.11 17.51
C MET A 304 0.17 9.25 18.65
N ASP A 305 0.44 10.13 19.61
CA ASP A 305 -0.58 10.53 20.57
C ASP A 305 -1.74 11.22 19.83
N LYS A 306 -2.96 10.75 20.06
CA LYS A 306 -4.17 11.25 19.39
C LYS A 306 -4.34 12.75 19.58
N HIS A 307 -4.08 13.25 20.79
CA HIS A 307 -4.18 14.68 21.10
C HIS A 307 -3.21 15.51 20.24
N ASN A 308 -1.96 15.07 20.11
CA ASN A 308 -0.95 15.75 19.28
C ASN A 308 -1.34 15.76 17.81
N TYR A 309 -1.82 14.61 17.30
CA TYR A 309 -2.30 14.48 15.93
C TYR A 309 -3.49 15.41 15.65
N VAL A 310 -4.50 15.43 16.54
CA VAL A 310 -5.67 16.30 16.40
C VAL A 310 -5.25 17.76 16.41
N ASN A 311 -4.38 18.18 17.34
CA ASN A 311 -3.89 19.57 17.40
C ASN A 311 -3.15 19.98 16.11
N LYS A 312 -2.33 19.10 15.54
CA LYS A 312 -1.61 19.38 14.27
C LYS A 312 -2.55 19.53 13.07
N ILE A 313 -3.66 18.80 13.01
CA ILE A 313 -4.66 19.00 11.96
C ILE A 313 -5.51 20.24 12.25
N GLN A 314 -5.90 20.46 13.50
CA GLN A 314 -6.66 21.66 13.89
C GLN A 314 -5.87 22.94 13.61
N SER A 315 -4.54 22.95 13.78
CA SER A 315 -3.73 24.12 13.38
C SER A 315 -3.80 24.43 11.89
N ILE A 316 -4.05 23.42 11.03
CA ILE A 316 -4.28 23.62 9.59
C ILE A 316 -5.71 24.12 9.36
N LEU A 317 -6.70 23.53 10.04
CA LEU A 317 -8.11 23.88 9.91
C LEU A 317 -8.47 25.25 10.49
N ASN A 318 -7.64 25.80 11.38
CA ASN A 318 -7.81 27.15 11.92
C ASN A 318 -7.50 28.25 10.90
N ASP A 319 -6.98 27.92 9.71
CA ASP A 319 -6.84 28.87 8.62
C ASP A 319 -8.21 29.24 8.05
N SER A 320 -8.79 30.31 8.60
CA SER A 320 -10.09 30.86 8.18
C SER A 320 -10.14 31.35 6.73
N SER A 321 -8.99 31.51 6.06
CA SER A 321 -8.98 31.84 4.63
C SER A 321 -9.27 30.61 3.75
N LYS A 322 -9.05 29.41 4.27
CA LYS A 322 -9.17 28.13 3.53
C LYS A 322 -10.32 27.26 4.04
N PHE A 323 -10.63 27.32 5.33
CA PHE A 323 -11.60 26.45 5.98
C PHE A 323 -12.62 27.22 6.81
N SER A 324 -13.84 26.70 6.85
CA SER A 324 -14.92 27.19 7.70
C SER A 324 -15.59 26.04 8.43
N SER A 325 -15.89 26.18 9.72
CA SER A 325 -16.63 25.15 10.47
C SER A 325 -18.13 25.29 10.25
N LEU A 326 -18.83 24.17 10.09
CA LEU A 326 -20.27 24.12 9.90
C LEU A 326 -20.97 23.56 11.14
N SER A 327 -22.13 24.14 11.48
CA SER A 327 -22.98 23.69 12.58
C SER A 327 -23.81 22.44 12.22
N GLU A 328 -24.13 22.28 10.94
CA GLU A 328 -25.00 21.22 10.42
C GLU A 328 -24.36 20.53 9.21
N ASP A 329 -24.78 19.29 8.94
CA ASP A 329 -24.31 18.52 7.79
C ASP A 329 -25.07 18.91 6.50
N PRO A 330 -24.42 19.56 5.52
CA PRO A 330 -25.09 20.01 4.30
C PRO A 330 -25.17 18.92 3.22
N THR A 331 -24.76 17.67 3.51
CA THR A 331 -24.59 16.60 2.49
C THR A 331 -25.80 16.45 1.58
N LEU A 332 -26.98 16.22 2.16
CA LEU A 332 -28.20 15.95 1.39
C LEU A 332 -28.65 17.17 0.58
N ALA A 333 -28.54 18.37 1.16
CA ALA A 333 -28.91 19.61 0.49
C ALA A 333 -28.01 19.85 -0.75
N ARG A 334 -26.70 19.70 -0.60
CA ARG A 334 -25.74 19.88 -1.71
C ARG A 334 -25.89 18.81 -2.78
N GLU A 335 -26.12 17.57 -2.38
CA GLU A 335 -26.40 16.47 -3.30
C GLU A 335 -27.64 16.75 -4.15
N ASN A 336 -28.75 17.15 -3.53
CA ASN A 336 -29.99 17.46 -4.22
C ASN A 336 -29.82 18.65 -5.18
N ASN A 337 -29.10 19.68 -4.76
CA ASN A 337 -28.80 20.83 -5.62
C ASN A 337 -27.98 20.42 -6.85
N LEU A 338 -26.94 19.59 -6.67
CA LEU A 338 -26.14 19.08 -7.78
C LEU A 338 -26.97 18.19 -8.72
N LYS A 339 -27.81 17.29 -8.18
CA LYS A 339 -28.71 16.45 -8.99
C LYS A 339 -29.68 17.29 -9.82
N SER A 340 -30.24 18.34 -9.22
CA SER A 340 -31.15 19.26 -9.91
C SER A 340 -30.45 19.98 -11.06
N LEU A 341 -29.23 20.49 -10.81
CA LEU A 341 -28.42 21.15 -11.84
C LEU A 341 -28.10 20.16 -12.98
N LEU A 342 -27.55 18.99 -12.67
CA LEU A 342 -27.20 17.99 -13.68
C LEU A 342 -28.42 17.57 -14.52
N ARG A 343 -29.60 17.39 -13.89
CA ARG A 343 -30.83 17.07 -14.62
C ARG A 343 -31.23 18.20 -15.57
N LYS A 344 -31.24 19.45 -15.10
CA LYS A 344 -31.53 20.63 -15.95
C LYS A 344 -30.61 20.66 -17.18
N LEU A 345 -29.30 20.50 -16.97
CA LEU A 345 -28.31 20.55 -18.05
C LEU A 345 -28.46 19.38 -19.04
N HIS A 346 -28.83 18.22 -18.54
CA HIS A 346 -29.09 17.03 -19.35
C HIS A 346 -30.36 17.18 -20.20
N ASP A 347 -31.47 17.63 -19.59
CA ASP A 347 -32.73 17.89 -20.29
C ASP A 347 -32.57 18.96 -21.38
N GLN A 348 -31.71 19.96 -21.13
CA GLN A 348 -31.35 21.02 -22.09
C GLN A 348 -30.29 20.60 -23.11
N ARG A 349 -29.82 19.34 -23.08
CA ARG A 349 -28.77 18.79 -23.96
C ARG A 349 -27.44 19.56 -23.92
N GLN A 350 -27.15 20.24 -22.82
CA GLN A 350 -25.88 20.93 -22.60
C GLN A 350 -24.74 19.96 -22.20
N ILE A 351 -25.09 18.80 -21.65
CA ILE A 351 -24.15 17.73 -21.28
C ILE A 351 -24.58 16.41 -21.91
N THR A 352 -23.60 15.55 -22.20
CA THR A 352 -23.84 14.21 -22.77
C THR A 352 -24.38 13.25 -21.71
N ASP A 353 -25.02 12.16 -22.14
CA ASP A 353 -25.43 11.06 -21.25
C ASP A 353 -24.25 10.53 -20.44
N GLN A 354 -23.11 10.33 -21.10
CA GLN A 354 -21.89 9.85 -20.45
C GLN A 354 -21.44 10.79 -19.33
N PHE A 355 -21.42 12.11 -19.58
CA PHE A 355 -21.08 13.09 -18.55
C PHE A 355 -22.11 13.06 -17.42
N TYR A 356 -23.41 13.05 -17.73
CA TYR A 356 -24.48 13.02 -16.75
C TYR A 356 -24.37 11.82 -15.80
N TYR A 357 -24.28 10.60 -16.34
CA TYR A 357 -24.21 9.38 -15.52
C TYR A 357 -22.92 9.28 -14.70
N LEU A 358 -21.80 9.78 -15.22
CA LEU A 358 -20.54 9.83 -14.49
C LEU A 358 -20.54 10.89 -13.38
N ALA A 359 -21.12 12.07 -13.66
CA ALA A 359 -21.17 13.19 -12.73
C ALA A 359 -22.21 13.02 -11.62
N ARG A 360 -23.25 12.22 -11.87
CA ARG A 360 -24.37 12.04 -10.95
C ARG A 360 -23.90 11.49 -9.59
N PRO A 361 -24.32 12.09 -8.47
CA PRO A 361 -23.99 11.58 -7.14
C PRO A 361 -24.44 10.13 -6.94
N THR A 362 -23.52 9.27 -6.48
CA THR A 362 -23.77 7.86 -6.14
C THR A 362 -23.60 7.55 -4.65
N GLY A 363 -23.22 8.56 -3.85
CA GLY A 363 -23.05 8.46 -2.40
C GLY A 363 -23.41 9.77 -1.70
N SER A 364 -23.82 9.63 -0.43
CA SER A 364 -24.34 10.71 0.42
C SER A 364 -23.54 10.81 1.72
N ASN A 365 -22.21 10.79 1.63
CA ASN A 365 -21.34 10.95 2.80
C ASN A 365 -20.52 12.25 2.72
N PRO A 366 -20.28 12.94 3.85
CA PRO A 366 -19.25 13.96 3.90
C PRO A 366 -17.87 13.33 3.65
N GLY A 367 -16.93 14.11 3.13
CA GLY A 367 -15.55 13.66 3.00
C GLY A 367 -14.93 13.37 4.38
N ARG A 368 -13.81 12.65 4.44
CA ARG A 368 -13.09 12.39 5.70
C ARG A 368 -11.66 12.89 5.63
N LEU A 369 -11.32 13.85 6.47
CA LEU A 369 -9.96 14.35 6.55
C LEU A 369 -9.10 13.47 7.46
N TYR A 370 -7.89 13.17 7.05
CA TYR A 370 -6.87 12.52 7.87
C TYR A 370 -5.48 13.05 7.51
N GLY A 371 -4.53 12.91 8.43
CA GLY A 371 -3.14 13.33 8.29
C GLY A 371 -2.20 12.16 8.11
N LEU A 372 -1.27 12.27 7.18
CA LEU A 372 -0.16 11.34 7.02
C LEU A 372 1.12 11.95 7.61
N PRO A 373 1.79 11.31 8.59
CA PRO A 373 3.00 11.85 9.20
C PRO A 373 4.18 11.89 8.24
N LYS A 374 4.78 13.08 8.07
CA LYS A 374 6.02 13.31 7.31
C LYS A 374 7.23 12.97 8.19
N VAL A 375 7.40 11.69 8.52
CA VAL A 375 8.45 11.19 9.44
C VAL A 375 9.89 11.48 8.99
N HIS A 376 10.09 11.87 7.72
CA HIS A 376 11.37 12.28 7.16
C HIS A 376 11.71 13.76 7.39
N LYS A 377 10.80 14.55 8.01
CA LYS A 377 11.01 15.96 8.36
C LYS A 377 11.07 16.12 9.88
N GLN A 378 11.87 17.06 10.36
CA GLN A 378 11.96 17.45 11.77
C GLN A 378 11.69 18.96 11.91
N PRO A 379 10.70 19.40 12.72
CA PRO A 379 9.74 18.58 13.46
C PRO A 379 8.76 17.83 12.53
N VAL A 380 8.24 16.68 12.99
CA VAL A 380 7.28 15.88 12.20
C VAL A 380 6.00 16.67 11.97
N SER A 381 5.68 16.94 10.71
CA SER A 381 4.42 17.55 10.26
C SER A 381 3.46 16.51 9.70
N LEU A 382 2.17 16.86 9.53
CA LEU A 382 1.17 16.01 8.89
C LEU A 382 0.85 16.53 7.48
N ARG A 383 0.72 15.63 6.50
CA ARG A 383 0.10 15.93 5.20
C ARG A 383 -1.41 15.68 5.32
N PRO A 384 -2.27 16.72 5.24
CA PRO A 384 -3.71 16.52 5.24
C PRO A 384 -4.14 15.88 3.91
N VAL A 385 -4.97 14.85 3.98
CA VAL A 385 -5.56 14.14 2.84
C VAL A 385 -7.06 14.00 3.09
N LEU A 386 -7.84 14.37 2.07
CA LEU A 386 -9.29 14.26 2.11
C LEU A 386 -9.75 13.01 1.36
N SER A 387 -10.34 12.05 2.07
CA SER A 387 -11.05 10.96 1.43
C SER A 387 -12.36 11.50 0.84
N SER A 388 -12.38 11.65 -0.49
CA SER A 388 -13.55 12.09 -1.27
C SER A 388 -14.42 10.92 -1.76
N ILE A 389 -14.05 9.67 -1.44
CA ILE A 389 -14.79 8.49 -1.89
C ILE A 389 -16.17 8.48 -1.25
N GLY A 390 -17.20 8.45 -2.10
CA GLY A 390 -18.60 8.45 -1.65
C GLY A 390 -19.16 9.83 -1.31
N THR A 391 -18.43 10.92 -1.60
CA THR A 391 -18.98 12.28 -1.54
C THR A 391 -19.86 12.56 -2.75
N PHE A 392 -20.80 13.49 -2.59
CA PHE A 392 -21.77 13.83 -3.63
C PHE A 392 -21.11 14.35 -4.92
N ASN A 393 -19.97 15.04 -4.82
CA ASN A 393 -19.27 15.67 -5.93
C ASN A 393 -18.11 14.83 -6.51
N TYR A 394 -17.86 13.62 -6.00
CA TYR A 394 -16.76 12.76 -6.46
C TYR A 394 -16.88 12.38 -7.94
N GLY A 395 -18.08 11.95 -8.37
CA GLY A 395 -18.37 11.62 -9.77
C GLY A 395 -18.22 12.83 -10.70
N LEU A 396 -18.73 13.98 -10.25
CA LEU A 396 -18.59 15.25 -10.97
C LEU A 396 -17.12 15.62 -11.20
N GLY A 397 -16.28 15.50 -10.16
CA GLY A 397 -14.85 15.74 -10.28
C GLY A 397 -14.22 14.87 -11.37
N LYS A 398 -14.57 13.58 -11.45
CA LYS A 398 -14.10 12.70 -12.53
C LYS A 398 -14.59 13.11 -13.91
N ALA A 399 -15.87 13.45 -14.03
CA ALA A 399 -16.46 13.87 -15.30
C ALA A 399 -15.80 15.14 -15.84
N LEU A 400 -15.57 16.13 -14.98
CA LEU A 400 -14.84 17.35 -15.31
C LEU A 400 -13.37 17.06 -15.67
N THR A 401 -12.69 16.14 -14.97
CA THR A 401 -11.33 15.76 -15.34
C THR A 401 -11.24 15.23 -16.78
N HIS A 402 -12.21 14.42 -17.22
CA HIS A 402 -12.24 13.92 -18.60
C HIS A 402 -12.56 15.02 -19.62
N MET A 403 -13.47 15.94 -19.27
CA MET A 403 -13.84 17.06 -20.14
C MET A 403 -12.69 18.06 -20.33
N LEU A 404 -11.87 18.26 -19.30
CA LEU A 404 -10.90 19.36 -19.22
C LEU A 404 -9.45 18.89 -19.44
N SER A 405 -9.21 17.60 -19.66
CA SER A 405 -7.85 17.04 -19.77
C SER A 405 -7.06 17.58 -20.97
N ASP A 406 -7.76 18.03 -22.02
CA ASP A 406 -7.17 18.61 -23.22
C ASP A 406 -6.66 20.05 -23.02
N LEU A 407 -6.88 20.65 -21.84
CA LEU A 407 -6.35 21.97 -21.48
C LEU A 407 -4.87 21.92 -21.03
N ILE A 408 -4.34 20.74 -20.71
CA ILE A 408 -2.95 20.56 -20.29
C ILE A 408 -2.02 20.54 -21.51
N ASP A 409 -0.94 21.29 -21.43
CA ASP A 409 0.19 21.27 -22.37
C ASP A 409 1.35 20.43 -21.82
N ASN A 410 1.91 19.51 -22.61
CA ASN A 410 2.97 18.61 -22.13
C ASN A 410 4.38 19.20 -22.22
N LYS A 411 4.57 20.44 -22.71
CA LYS A 411 5.91 20.98 -23.03
C LYS A 411 6.88 21.01 -21.83
N ASN A 412 6.45 21.57 -20.70
CA ASN A 412 7.28 21.75 -19.49
C ASN A 412 7.01 20.68 -18.42
N MET A 413 6.08 19.75 -18.68
CA MET A 413 5.65 18.74 -17.73
C MET A 413 6.49 17.47 -17.85
N ILE A 414 6.88 16.92 -16.71
CA ILE A 414 7.49 15.61 -16.58
C ILE A 414 6.37 14.60 -16.31
N LYS A 415 6.34 13.51 -17.07
CA LYS A 415 5.36 12.42 -16.88
C LYS A 415 5.80 11.42 -15.81
N ASP A 416 7.07 11.02 -15.84
CA ASP A 416 7.67 10.09 -14.90
C ASP A 416 9.20 10.24 -14.87
N SER A 417 9.85 9.55 -13.94
CA SER A 417 11.32 9.56 -13.81
C SER A 417 12.02 9.11 -15.09
N SER A 418 11.46 8.17 -15.85
CA SER A 418 12.08 7.66 -17.08
C SER A 418 11.98 8.66 -18.23
N SER A 419 10.87 9.38 -18.38
CA SER A 419 10.75 10.47 -19.35
C SER A 419 11.69 11.61 -19.02
N PHE A 420 11.81 11.96 -17.74
CA PHE A 420 12.74 12.99 -17.29
C PHE A 420 14.20 12.67 -17.63
N VAL A 421 14.64 11.43 -17.37
CA VAL A 421 15.99 10.98 -17.72
C VAL A 421 16.23 11.11 -19.22
N LYS A 422 15.28 10.73 -20.07
CA LYS A 422 15.39 10.89 -21.53
C LYS A 422 15.51 12.36 -21.93
N ASP A 423 14.66 13.22 -21.39
CA ASP A 423 14.71 14.66 -21.65
C ASP A 423 16.07 15.24 -21.26
N LEU A 424 16.63 14.79 -20.14
CA LEU A 424 17.91 15.26 -19.61
C LEU A 424 19.10 14.82 -20.49
N HIS A 425 19.13 13.57 -20.95
CA HIS A 425 20.15 13.06 -21.88
C HIS A 425 20.02 13.62 -23.30
N ALA A 426 18.85 14.17 -23.65
CA ALA A 426 18.62 14.81 -24.95
C ALA A 426 19.03 16.28 -24.98
N LEU A 427 19.42 16.86 -23.84
CA LEU A 427 19.99 18.21 -23.83
C LEU A 427 21.37 18.17 -24.52
N ASP A 428 21.52 18.96 -25.58
CA ASP A 428 22.84 19.20 -26.18
C ASP A 428 23.75 19.75 -25.08
N ASP A 429 24.92 19.12 -24.85
CA ASP A 429 25.87 19.56 -23.82
C ASP A 429 26.49 20.89 -24.26
N PRO A 430 26.00 22.04 -23.77
CA PRO A 430 26.60 23.30 -24.14
C PRO A 430 27.76 23.49 -23.17
N LEU A 431 28.88 24.01 -23.66
CA LEU A 431 30.00 24.51 -22.85
C LEU A 431 29.59 25.65 -21.87
N SER A 432 28.31 25.80 -21.54
CA SER A 432 27.76 26.68 -20.51
C SER A 432 27.90 26.06 -19.13
N THR A 433 28.60 26.76 -18.24
CA THR A 433 28.57 26.48 -16.81
C THR A 433 27.14 26.69 -16.28
N PHE A 434 26.58 25.66 -15.64
CA PHE A 434 25.28 25.68 -14.96
C PHE A 434 25.40 25.04 -13.59
N LYS A 435 24.40 25.26 -12.73
CA LYS A 435 24.20 24.51 -11.49
C LYS A 435 22.80 23.90 -11.47
N MET A 436 22.66 22.69 -10.94
CA MET A 436 21.36 22.04 -10.80
C MET A 436 20.67 22.50 -9.53
N VAL A 437 19.38 22.83 -9.67
CA VAL A 437 18.53 23.28 -8.57
C VAL A 437 17.18 22.56 -8.66
N SER A 438 16.68 22.09 -7.53
CA SER A 438 15.30 21.65 -7.38
C SER A 438 14.50 22.74 -6.66
N PHE A 439 13.35 23.14 -7.22
CA PHE A 439 12.36 23.96 -6.53
C PHE A 439 11.12 23.13 -6.17
N ASP A 440 10.56 23.34 -4.98
CA ASP A 440 9.33 22.70 -4.51
C ASP A 440 8.28 23.76 -4.16
N VAL A 441 7.05 23.61 -4.67
CA VAL A 441 5.94 24.52 -4.38
C VAL A 441 5.33 24.21 -3.01
N VAL A 442 5.38 25.17 -2.10
CA VAL A 442 4.88 25.01 -0.74
C VAL A 442 3.37 24.85 -0.71
N ASN A 443 2.91 23.67 -0.27
CA ASN A 443 1.49 23.36 -0.05
C ASN A 443 0.59 23.67 -1.27
N LEU A 444 1.05 23.30 -2.48
CA LEU A 444 0.41 23.59 -3.76
C LEU A 444 -1.12 23.51 -3.72
N TYR A 445 -1.67 22.33 -3.40
CA TYR A 445 -3.11 22.07 -3.47
C TYR A 445 -3.96 23.01 -2.61
N THR A 446 -3.59 23.25 -1.35
CA THR A 446 -4.36 24.13 -0.45
C THR A 446 -4.21 25.61 -0.82
N ASN A 447 -3.19 25.96 -1.59
CA ASN A 447 -2.90 27.33 -1.98
C ASN A 447 -3.47 27.72 -3.35
N ILE A 448 -3.93 26.78 -4.19
CA ILE A 448 -4.53 27.13 -5.50
C ILE A 448 -5.78 28.01 -5.29
N PRO A 449 -5.78 29.25 -5.78
CA PRO A 449 -6.93 30.15 -5.67
C PRO A 449 -8.05 29.66 -6.57
N VAL A 450 -9.14 29.19 -5.97
CA VAL A 450 -10.23 28.50 -6.66
C VAL A 450 -10.92 29.38 -7.69
N ASP A 451 -11.26 30.62 -7.33
CA ASP A 451 -11.96 31.52 -8.24
C ASP A 451 -11.10 31.89 -9.45
N GLU A 452 -9.80 32.09 -9.24
CA GLU A 452 -8.86 32.38 -10.31
C GLU A 452 -8.73 31.20 -11.28
N ILE A 453 -8.53 29.97 -10.77
CA ILE A 453 -8.39 28.81 -11.66
C ILE A 453 -9.68 28.51 -12.43
N ILE A 454 -10.86 28.71 -11.81
CA ILE A 454 -12.14 28.62 -12.51
C ILE A 454 -12.20 29.63 -13.65
N ASN A 455 -11.82 30.89 -13.40
CA ASN A 455 -11.81 31.91 -14.45
C ASN A 455 -10.78 31.62 -15.55
N ILE A 456 -9.61 31.09 -15.23
CA ILE A 456 -8.61 30.63 -16.21
C ILE A 456 -9.21 29.54 -17.10
N ILE A 457 -9.87 28.54 -16.53
CA ILE A 457 -10.51 27.45 -17.30
C ILE A 457 -11.60 28.00 -18.21
N LEU A 458 -12.48 28.87 -17.69
CA LEU A 458 -13.54 29.48 -18.49
C LEU A 458 -12.98 30.33 -19.62
N LYS A 459 -11.93 31.11 -19.38
CA LYS A 459 -11.24 31.87 -20.43
C LYS A 459 -10.69 30.93 -21.51
N LYS A 460 -9.96 29.89 -21.11
CA LYS A 460 -9.39 28.93 -22.06
C LYS A 460 -10.44 28.22 -22.92
N LEU A 461 -11.62 27.96 -22.36
CA LEU A 461 -12.68 27.22 -23.07
C LEU A 461 -13.56 28.10 -23.96
N TYR A 462 -13.86 29.33 -23.53
CA TYR A 462 -14.85 30.18 -24.22
C TYR A 462 -14.21 31.35 -24.99
N GLU A 463 -12.97 31.72 -24.67
CA GLU A 463 -12.28 32.87 -25.29
C GLU A 463 -11.10 32.41 -26.14
N ASP A 464 -10.28 31.47 -25.65
CA ASP A 464 -9.06 31.04 -26.35
C ASP A 464 -9.31 29.91 -27.38
N ARG A 465 -10.50 29.28 -27.36
CA ARG A 465 -10.86 28.19 -28.30
C ARG A 465 -11.68 28.73 -29.48
N PRO A 466 -11.46 28.20 -30.70
CA PRO A 466 -12.29 28.56 -31.85
C PRO A 466 -13.76 28.18 -31.69
N VAL A 467 -14.02 27.05 -31.04
CA VAL A 467 -15.37 26.54 -30.80
C VAL A 467 -15.55 26.32 -29.29
N PRO A 468 -16.43 27.09 -28.63
CA PRO A 468 -16.72 26.89 -27.21
C PRO A 468 -17.50 25.59 -26.98
N PRO A 469 -17.45 25.03 -25.76
CA PRO A 469 -18.26 23.87 -25.43
C PRO A 469 -19.77 24.22 -25.43
N ILE A 470 -20.60 23.20 -25.65
CA ILE A 470 -22.08 23.34 -25.72
C ILE A 470 -22.66 23.84 -24.40
N ILE A 471 -22.11 23.38 -23.27
CA ILE A 471 -22.51 23.84 -21.94
C ILE A 471 -22.30 25.35 -21.80
N GLU A 472 -23.26 26.05 -21.21
CA GLU A 472 -23.16 27.49 -21.01
C GLU A 472 -22.08 27.85 -19.98
N ARG A 473 -21.40 28.99 -20.18
CA ARG A 473 -20.29 29.45 -19.32
C ARG A 473 -20.67 29.49 -17.84
N ASN A 474 -21.86 29.99 -17.52
CA ASN A 474 -22.33 30.10 -16.13
C ASN A 474 -22.67 28.74 -15.51
N ASP A 475 -23.22 27.83 -16.31
CA ASP A 475 -23.53 26.48 -15.86
C ASP A 475 -22.24 25.67 -15.64
N LEU A 476 -21.23 25.79 -16.52
CA LEU A 476 -19.92 25.19 -16.29
C LEU A 476 -19.22 25.78 -15.06
N LYS A 477 -19.30 27.10 -14.88
CA LYS A 477 -18.81 27.76 -13.66
C LYS A 477 -19.46 27.14 -12.43
N ALA A 478 -20.77 26.95 -12.42
CA ALA A 478 -21.48 26.32 -11.31
C ALA A 478 -21.02 24.87 -11.06
N LEU A 479 -20.82 24.07 -12.11
CA LEU A 479 -20.28 22.70 -11.98
C LEU A 479 -18.88 22.69 -11.38
N LEU A 480 -17.98 23.57 -11.86
CA LEU A 480 -16.64 23.73 -11.27
C LEU A 480 -16.76 24.13 -9.80
N THR A 481 -17.60 25.12 -9.48
CA THR A 481 -17.88 25.54 -8.10
C THR A 481 -18.48 24.43 -7.22
N PHE A 482 -19.14 23.41 -7.77
CA PHE A 482 -19.56 22.23 -6.98
C PHE A 482 -18.44 21.21 -6.78
N ALA A 483 -17.48 21.14 -7.71
CA ALA A 483 -16.38 20.19 -7.69
C ALA A 483 -15.17 20.69 -6.87
N THR A 484 -15.06 22.00 -6.65
CA THR A 484 -13.96 22.63 -5.89
C THR A 484 -14.39 23.22 -4.55
N PRO A 485 -14.88 24.48 -4.44
CA PRO A 485 -15.39 25.02 -3.19
C PRO A 485 -16.68 24.28 -2.83
N LYS A 486 -17.11 24.31 -1.56
CA LYS A 486 -18.24 23.49 -1.06
C LYS A 486 -17.96 21.98 -0.96
N SER A 487 -16.69 21.58 -0.99
CA SER A 487 -16.32 20.24 -0.53
C SER A 487 -16.32 20.25 1.01
N HIS A 488 -17.34 19.65 1.63
CA HIS A 488 -17.40 19.50 3.08
C HIS A 488 -16.87 18.15 3.54
N PHE A 489 -16.33 18.13 4.75
CA PHE A 489 -15.71 16.95 5.33
C PHE A 489 -15.80 16.92 6.85
N LEU A 490 -15.65 15.73 7.39
CA LEU A 490 -15.63 15.43 8.81
C LEU A 490 -14.19 15.29 9.29
N PHE A 491 -13.88 15.94 10.41
CA PHE A 491 -12.66 15.72 11.19
C PHE A 491 -13.00 15.80 12.68
N ASP A 492 -12.58 14.79 13.45
CA ASP A 492 -12.78 14.72 14.91
C ASP A 492 -14.22 15.04 15.37
N GLY A 493 -15.20 14.49 14.65
CA GLY A 493 -16.63 14.68 14.94
C GLY A 493 -17.20 16.04 14.53
N LYS A 494 -16.41 16.94 13.93
CA LYS A 494 -16.84 18.25 13.45
C LYS A 494 -16.85 18.33 11.93
N ILE A 495 -17.78 19.09 11.38
CA ILE A 495 -17.91 19.30 9.93
C ILE A 495 -17.27 20.65 9.56
N TYR A 496 -16.56 20.62 8.44
CA TYR A 496 -15.89 21.78 7.87
C TYR A 496 -16.17 21.88 6.38
N ASP A 497 -16.18 23.09 5.87
CA ASP A 497 -16.05 23.42 4.47
C ASP A 497 -14.62 23.77 4.12
N GLN A 498 -14.13 23.26 3.00
CA GLN A 498 -13.05 23.91 2.27
C GLN A 498 -13.64 24.99 1.36
N ILE A 499 -13.36 26.25 1.69
CA ILE A 499 -13.87 27.43 0.97
C ILE A 499 -12.89 27.92 -0.09
N ASP A 500 -11.60 27.62 0.04
CA ASP A 500 -10.57 27.90 -0.96
C ASP A 500 -9.45 26.84 -0.93
N GLY A 501 -8.64 26.81 -1.97
CA GLY A 501 -7.75 25.69 -2.24
C GLY A 501 -8.51 24.46 -2.77
N VAL A 502 -7.76 23.49 -3.24
CA VAL A 502 -8.30 22.19 -3.68
C VAL A 502 -7.85 21.11 -2.72
N SER A 503 -8.75 20.18 -2.40
CA SER A 503 -8.46 19.10 -1.47
C SER A 503 -7.57 18.03 -2.12
N MET A 504 -6.46 17.65 -1.45
CA MET A 504 -5.67 16.47 -1.81
C MET A 504 -6.54 15.23 -1.65
N GLY A 505 -6.99 14.64 -2.76
CA GLY A 505 -7.92 13.51 -2.78
C GLY A 505 -9.17 13.76 -3.64
N SER A 506 -9.45 15.00 -4.06
CA SER A 506 -10.42 15.24 -5.13
C SER A 506 -9.88 14.72 -6.47
N PRO A 507 -10.68 14.01 -7.29
CA PRO A 507 -10.27 13.58 -8.63
C PRO A 507 -9.89 14.72 -9.58
N LEU A 508 -10.43 15.92 -9.34
CA LEU A 508 -10.20 17.10 -10.17
C LEU A 508 -8.93 17.86 -9.76
N ALA A 509 -8.48 17.72 -8.51
CA ALA A 509 -7.40 18.52 -7.95
C ALA A 509 -6.08 18.45 -8.75
N PRO A 510 -5.59 17.28 -9.20
CA PRO A 510 -4.33 17.22 -9.97
C PRO A 510 -4.40 18.00 -11.28
N LEU A 511 -5.53 17.93 -11.99
CA LEU A 511 -5.74 18.66 -13.24
C LEU A 511 -5.73 20.18 -13.00
N LEU A 512 -6.40 20.65 -11.94
CA LEU A 512 -6.44 22.07 -11.62
C LEU A 512 -5.07 22.61 -11.22
N ALA A 513 -4.32 21.83 -10.45
CA ALA A 513 -2.95 22.18 -10.08
C ALA A 513 -2.06 22.33 -11.31
N GLU A 514 -2.19 21.41 -12.27
CA GLU A 514 -1.43 21.46 -13.52
C GLU A 514 -1.81 22.67 -14.37
N ILE A 515 -3.10 22.91 -14.62
CA ILE A 515 -3.57 24.07 -15.40
C ILE A 515 -3.11 25.38 -14.74
N PHE A 516 -3.22 25.49 -13.42
CA PHE A 516 -2.82 26.68 -12.68
C PHE A 516 -1.32 26.96 -12.80
N LEU A 517 -0.48 25.95 -12.55
CA LEU A 517 0.97 26.12 -12.63
C LEU A 517 1.46 26.35 -14.06
N GLN A 518 0.86 25.70 -15.07
CA GLN A 518 1.19 26.01 -16.46
C GLN A 518 0.86 27.44 -16.84
N GLU A 519 -0.25 27.97 -16.33
CA GLU A 519 -0.62 29.34 -16.62
C GLU A 519 0.26 30.35 -15.85
N PHE A 520 0.69 29.98 -14.65
CA PHE A 520 1.73 30.70 -13.93
C PHE A 520 3.06 30.71 -14.72
N GLU A 521 3.51 29.57 -15.23
CA GLU A 521 4.74 29.46 -16.01
C GLU A 521 4.65 30.29 -17.29
N LYS A 522 3.59 30.12 -18.09
CA LYS A 522 3.38 30.81 -19.37
C LYS A 522 3.42 32.32 -19.22
N LYS A 523 2.81 32.87 -18.17
CA LYS A 523 2.82 34.32 -17.88
C LYS A 523 4.20 34.85 -17.51
N ASN A 524 5.10 34.01 -16.99
CA ASN A 524 6.37 34.43 -16.40
C ASN A 524 7.62 33.95 -17.16
N LEU A 525 7.47 33.34 -18.35
CA LEU A 525 8.58 32.79 -19.15
C LEU A 525 9.70 33.79 -19.38
N SER A 526 9.38 35.03 -19.78
CA SER A 526 10.38 36.08 -20.04
C SER A 526 11.16 36.48 -18.78
N LEU A 527 10.52 36.40 -17.61
CA LEU A 527 11.18 36.68 -16.34
C LEU A 527 12.10 35.53 -15.92
N PHE A 528 11.74 34.28 -16.24
CA PHE A 528 12.59 33.13 -15.94
C PHE A 528 13.95 33.26 -16.63
N GLU A 529 13.96 33.68 -17.90
CA GLU A 529 15.19 33.98 -18.64
C GLU A 529 16.03 35.07 -17.96
N ASN A 530 15.38 36.17 -17.52
CA ASN A 530 16.05 37.25 -16.78
C ASN A 530 16.61 36.83 -15.42
N LEU A 531 16.03 35.80 -14.80
CA LEU A 531 16.50 35.19 -13.55
C LEU A 531 17.61 34.15 -13.79
N GLY A 532 18.06 33.97 -15.03
CA GLY A 532 19.14 33.04 -15.37
C GLY A 532 18.71 31.58 -15.41
N ILE A 533 17.41 31.30 -15.51
CA ILE A 533 16.87 29.94 -15.66
C ILE A 533 17.10 29.50 -17.11
N LEU A 534 17.96 28.50 -17.29
CA LEU A 534 18.35 27.97 -18.61
C LEU A 534 17.47 26.80 -19.04
N TYR A 535 16.96 26.04 -18.07
CA TYR A 535 16.11 24.88 -18.28
C TYR A 535 15.08 24.79 -17.15
N TRP A 536 13.84 24.43 -17.48
CA TRP A 536 12.73 24.31 -16.54
C TRP A 536 11.85 23.11 -16.89
N LYS A 537 11.78 22.13 -15.99
CA LYS A 537 10.88 20.99 -16.12
C LYS A 537 10.23 20.67 -14.79
N ARG A 538 8.92 20.46 -14.78
CA ARG A 538 8.12 20.29 -13.56
C ARG A 538 7.40 18.95 -13.52
N TYR A 539 7.47 18.27 -12.38
CA TYR A 539 6.63 17.14 -12.01
C TYR A 539 5.71 17.55 -10.86
N VAL A 540 4.46 17.90 -11.18
CA VAL A 540 3.48 18.41 -10.19
C VAL A 540 4.01 19.64 -9.44
N ASP A 541 4.50 19.50 -8.20
CA ASP A 541 5.08 20.54 -7.34
C ASP A 541 6.61 20.62 -7.40
N ASP A 542 7.28 19.50 -7.72
CA ASP A 542 8.74 19.41 -7.84
C ASP A 542 9.21 19.93 -9.21
N THR A 543 10.14 20.87 -9.25
CA THR A 543 10.67 21.47 -10.48
C THR A 543 12.18 21.32 -10.54
N PHE A 544 12.68 20.71 -11.61
CA PHE A 544 14.10 20.65 -11.92
C PHE A 544 14.51 21.84 -12.81
N VAL A 545 15.57 22.52 -12.40
CA VAL A 545 16.09 23.72 -13.05
C VAL A 545 17.59 23.63 -13.26
N LEU A 546 18.04 24.02 -14.46
CA LEU A 546 19.43 24.38 -14.69
C LEU A 546 19.54 25.91 -14.58
N LEU A 547 20.30 26.38 -13.59
CA LEU A 547 20.45 27.79 -13.29
C LEU A 547 21.84 28.27 -13.69
N ASN A 548 21.93 29.48 -14.25
CA ASN A 548 23.19 30.15 -14.47
C ASN A 548 23.90 30.40 -13.12
N PRO A 549 25.15 29.95 -12.92
CA PRO A 549 25.84 30.03 -11.62
C PRO A 549 26.05 31.46 -11.11
N LYS A 550 25.95 32.47 -12.00
CA LYS A 550 26.00 33.89 -11.61
C LYS A 550 24.83 34.33 -10.72
N PHE A 551 23.73 33.56 -10.71
CA PHE A 551 22.54 33.87 -9.93
C PHE A 551 22.52 33.05 -8.63
N SER A 552 22.20 33.71 -7.51
CA SER A 552 21.96 33.03 -6.23
C SER A 552 20.60 32.35 -6.27
N THR A 553 20.57 31.08 -5.88
CA THR A 553 19.33 30.29 -5.86
C THR A 553 18.35 30.84 -4.85
N GLU A 554 18.81 31.31 -3.69
CA GLU A 554 17.96 31.91 -2.67
C GLU A 554 17.26 33.16 -3.20
N LYS A 555 17.99 34.00 -3.95
CA LYS A 555 17.41 35.20 -4.58
C LYS A 555 16.40 34.82 -5.65
N VAL A 556 16.72 33.87 -6.53
CA VAL A 556 15.79 33.40 -7.57
C VAL A 556 14.54 32.79 -6.93
N CYS A 557 14.69 31.97 -5.90
CA CYS A 557 13.60 31.39 -5.12
C CYS A 557 12.68 32.47 -4.52
N ALA A 558 13.27 33.52 -3.95
CA ALA A 558 12.55 34.64 -3.39
C ALA A 558 11.80 35.45 -4.46
N GLU A 559 12.41 35.70 -5.63
CA GLU A 559 11.76 36.39 -6.75
C GLU A 559 10.61 35.55 -7.35
N LEU A 560 10.82 34.26 -7.60
CA LEU A 560 9.76 33.34 -8.04
C LEU A 560 8.57 33.34 -7.07
N SER A 561 8.84 33.37 -5.77
CA SER A 561 7.82 33.42 -4.72
C SER A 561 7.07 34.76 -4.64
N LYS A 562 7.54 35.82 -5.30
CA LYS A 562 6.85 37.12 -5.37
C LYS A 562 5.90 37.21 -6.56
N LEU A 563 6.05 36.35 -7.57
CA LEU A 563 5.29 36.42 -8.82
C LEU A 563 3.80 36.15 -8.64
N HIS A 564 3.43 35.43 -7.58
CA HIS A 564 2.03 35.19 -7.25
C HIS A 564 1.84 35.12 -5.73
N PRO A 565 0.78 35.71 -5.15
CA PRO A 565 0.54 35.67 -3.70
C PRO A 565 0.41 34.24 -3.18
N SER A 566 -0.22 33.35 -3.97
CA SER A 566 -0.48 31.96 -3.60
C SER A 566 0.59 30.94 -3.97
N VAL A 567 1.64 31.33 -4.71
CA VAL A 567 2.73 30.41 -5.09
C VAL A 567 3.99 30.80 -4.35
N LYS A 568 4.49 29.88 -3.52
CA LYS A 568 5.76 30.03 -2.80
C LYS A 568 6.64 28.83 -3.10
N PHE A 569 7.93 29.08 -3.27
CA PHE A 569 8.91 28.06 -3.57
C PHE A 569 9.85 27.85 -2.39
N THR A 570 10.36 26.63 -2.30
CA THR A 570 11.60 26.30 -1.57
C THR A 570 12.60 25.75 -2.56
N SER A 571 13.89 25.79 -2.23
CA SER A 571 14.95 25.40 -3.14
C SER A 571 15.95 24.45 -2.48
N GLN A 572 16.49 23.53 -3.27
CA GLN A 572 17.61 22.68 -2.93
C GLN A 572 18.62 22.72 -4.08
N GLU A 573 19.85 23.15 -3.80
CA GLU A 573 20.95 23.08 -4.76
C GLU A 573 21.60 21.70 -4.77
N GLU A 574 22.33 21.40 -5.85
CA GLU A 574 23.25 20.26 -5.91
C GLU A 574 24.30 20.30 -4.80
N ASP A 575 24.83 19.13 -4.45
CA ASP A 575 25.93 19.01 -3.51
C ASP A 575 27.21 19.64 -4.09
N ALA A 576 27.80 20.59 -3.36
CA ALA A 576 28.91 21.40 -3.81
C ALA A 576 30.21 20.63 -4.11
N VAL A 577 30.33 19.37 -3.67
CA VAL A 577 31.53 18.53 -3.87
C VAL A 577 31.28 17.47 -4.93
N THR A 578 30.11 16.83 -4.88
CA THR A 578 29.79 15.69 -5.74
C THR A 578 29.00 16.07 -6.99
N HIS A 579 28.51 17.31 -7.07
CA HIS A 579 27.59 17.78 -8.13
C HIS A 579 26.38 16.86 -8.30
N LYS A 580 25.85 16.39 -7.16
CA LYS A 580 24.72 15.47 -7.12
C LYS A 580 23.46 16.17 -6.67
N LEU A 581 22.37 15.95 -7.39
CA LEU A 581 21.04 16.42 -6.99
C LEU A 581 20.05 15.25 -7.04
N PRO A 582 19.43 14.86 -5.91
CA PRO A 582 18.30 13.96 -5.94
C PRO A 582 17.06 14.69 -6.49
N PHE A 583 16.43 14.12 -7.52
CA PHE A 583 15.17 14.62 -8.07
C PHE A 583 14.26 13.44 -8.42
N LEU A 584 13.01 13.47 -7.93
CA LEU A 584 12.09 12.34 -7.98
C LEU A 584 12.72 11.06 -7.38
N ASN A 585 12.88 10.01 -8.20
CA ASN A 585 13.51 8.73 -7.83
C ASN A 585 14.88 8.53 -8.50
N VAL A 586 15.53 9.63 -8.93
CA VAL A 586 16.79 9.62 -9.69
C VAL A 586 17.82 10.45 -8.94
N LEU A 587 19.09 10.01 -8.93
CA LEU A 587 20.20 10.79 -8.41
C LEU A 587 21.02 11.28 -9.60
N ILE A 588 20.89 12.56 -9.91
CA ILE A 588 21.52 13.17 -11.07
C ILE A 588 22.93 13.61 -10.67
N GLN A 589 23.91 13.32 -11.52
CA GLN A 589 25.27 13.83 -11.39
C GLN A 589 25.73 14.42 -12.72
N GLN A 590 26.25 15.64 -12.70
CA GLN A 590 26.93 16.21 -13.88
C GLN A 590 28.31 15.57 -14.04
N GLN A 591 28.66 15.15 -15.25
CA GLN A 591 30.00 14.67 -15.61
C GLN A 591 30.56 15.51 -16.75
N GLU A 592 31.69 16.18 -16.48
CA GLU A 592 32.38 17.00 -17.49
C GLU A 592 32.69 16.18 -18.76
N GLY A 593 32.22 16.67 -19.92
CA GLY A 593 32.46 16.07 -21.24
C GLY A 593 31.64 14.81 -21.57
N ILE A 594 30.78 14.35 -20.66
CA ILE A 594 29.87 13.20 -20.87
C ILE A 594 28.39 13.64 -20.77
N GLY A 595 28.09 14.73 -20.07
CA GLY A 595 26.75 15.22 -19.83
C GLY A 595 26.21 14.80 -18.46
N PHE A 596 25.03 14.17 -18.42
CA PHE A 596 24.40 13.74 -17.17
C PHE A 596 24.56 12.24 -16.91
N GLN A 597 24.85 11.86 -15.66
CA GLN A 597 24.72 10.49 -15.17
C GLN A 597 23.49 10.42 -14.25
N THR A 598 22.64 9.41 -14.43
CA THR A 598 21.32 9.28 -13.78
C THR A 598 21.08 7.90 -13.20
#